data_AF-A0A1I8IWG2-F1
#
_entry.id   AF-A0A1I8IWG2-F1
#
_cell.length_a   1.000
_cell.length_b   1.000
_cell.length_c   1.000
_cell.angle_alpha   90.00
_cell.angle_beta   90.00
_cell.angle_gamma   90.00
#
_symmetry.space_group_name_H-M   'P 1'
#
loop_
_entity.id
_entity.type
_entity.pdbx_description
1 polymer ?
#
loop_
_entity_poly.entity_id
_entity_poly.type
_entity_poly.pdbx_seq_one_letter_code
_entity_poly.pdbx_strand_id
1 'polypeptide(L)'
;MHFEANDDLLKGKQRAQSLKVGMKEKVVQLYDRHFSGEDISGGSDSFWNEFFLLRANVRYLQAHFERCAWDELACQKPAIRRLFGHCTAPLQNHPAMGQDAIRQANALQTLASLIRGAFSCPPTAVAAAEAAAVVGGGGVSVNVGDVDEQQMDSQRPNHPNLDLLMPPNDAESIMQDLLHRLACCLSDDVVQLPIKALAINLLVTMATACDLQYNPMLSYLVSSRMVNPCLVKLAVLDDNLVLNVS
;
A
#
# COMPACT_ATOMS: atom_id res chain seq x y z
N MET A 1 2.36 59.16 -16.34
CA MET A 1 2.48 57.84 -16.99
C MET A 1 3.18 56.85 -16.06
N HIS A 2 2.64 56.55 -14.87
CA HIS A 2 3.32 55.67 -13.90
C HIS A 2 2.39 54.70 -13.14
N PHE A 3 1.11 54.63 -13.51
CA PHE A 3 0.09 53.81 -12.82
C PHE A 3 -0.32 52.54 -13.57
N GLU A 4 -0.23 52.50 -14.91
CA GLU A 4 -0.70 51.36 -15.72
C GLU A 4 0.25 50.15 -15.63
N ALA A 5 1.56 50.37 -15.59
CA ALA A 5 2.57 49.30 -15.58
C ALA A 5 2.50 48.35 -14.37
N ASN A 6 1.87 48.79 -13.27
CA ASN A 6 1.78 47.98 -12.04
C ASN A 6 0.57 47.02 -12.08
N ASP A 7 -0.50 47.41 -12.76
CA ASP A 7 -1.75 46.63 -12.83
C ASP A 7 -1.60 45.40 -13.76
N ASP A 8 -0.87 45.54 -14.87
CA ASP A 8 -0.50 44.41 -15.74
C ASP A 8 0.47 43.44 -15.05
N LEU A 9 1.35 43.92 -14.17
CA LEU A 9 2.25 43.06 -13.39
C LEU A 9 1.48 42.24 -12.34
N LEU A 10 0.46 42.85 -11.71
CA LEU A 10 -0.48 42.19 -10.80
C LEU A 10 -1.34 41.15 -11.53
N LYS A 11 -1.92 41.51 -12.68
CA LYS A 11 -2.68 40.58 -13.55
C LYS A 11 -1.81 39.43 -14.05
N GLY A 12 -0.56 39.70 -14.43
CA GLY A 12 0.42 38.68 -14.86
C GLY A 12 0.77 37.71 -13.74
N LYS A 13 1.03 38.21 -12.52
CA LYS A 13 1.23 37.37 -11.32
C LYS A 13 0.01 36.53 -10.99
N GLN A 14 -1.18 37.13 -11.01
CA GLN A 14 -2.43 36.41 -10.77
C GLN A 14 -2.65 35.31 -11.80
N ARG A 15 -2.50 35.58 -13.11
CA ARG A 15 -2.59 34.54 -14.16
C ARG A 15 -1.59 33.40 -13.97
N ALA A 16 -0.33 33.72 -13.65
CA ALA A 16 0.70 32.71 -13.39
C ALA A 16 0.41 31.89 -12.11
N GLN A 17 -0.24 32.50 -11.11
CA GLN A 17 -0.67 31.84 -9.89
C GLN A 17 -1.93 30.97 -10.13
N SER A 18 -2.89 31.42 -10.92
CA SER A 18 -4.04 30.62 -11.38
C SER A 18 -3.61 29.41 -12.22
N LEU A 19 -2.62 29.57 -13.10
CA LEU A 19 -2.06 28.45 -13.88
C LEU A 19 -1.32 27.43 -12.99
N LYS A 20 -0.62 27.89 -11.94
CA LYS A 20 -0.02 27.00 -10.92
C LYS A 20 -1.06 26.31 -10.02
N VAL A 21 -2.23 26.90 -9.81
CA VAL A 21 -3.36 26.29 -9.11
C VAL A 21 -4.14 25.31 -10.01
N GLY A 22 -4.03 25.43 -11.34
CA GLY A 22 -4.78 24.63 -12.31
C GLY A 22 -4.16 23.31 -12.78
N MET A 23 -2.83 23.14 -12.70
CA MET A 23 -2.17 21.91 -13.17
C MET A 23 -1.90 20.94 -12.01
N LYS A 24 -2.87 20.06 -11.72
CA LYS A 24 -2.64 18.86 -10.89
C LYS A 24 -1.49 18.04 -11.47
N GLU A 25 -0.62 17.51 -10.61
CA GLU A 25 0.46 16.59 -11.01
C GLU A 25 -0.10 15.37 -11.79
N LYS A 26 0.62 14.90 -12.82
CA LYS A 26 0.12 13.79 -13.68
C LYS A 26 -0.30 12.56 -12.87
N VAL A 27 0.48 12.19 -11.84
CA VAL A 27 0.17 11.04 -10.97
C VAL A 27 -1.13 11.26 -10.18
N VAL A 28 -1.41 12.49 -9.75
CA VAL A 28 -2.63 12.86 -9.02
C VAL A 28 -3.85 12.76 -9.93
N GLN A 29 -3.76 13.22 -11.18
CA GLN A 29 -4.84 13.06 -12.16
C GLN A 29 -5.13 11.57 -12.46
N LEU A 30 -4.09 10.74 -12.49
CA LEU A 30 -4.24 9.30 -12.67
C LEU A 30 -4.88 8.62 -11.45
N TYR A 31 -4.52 9.03 -10.23
CA TYR A 31 -5.22 8.57 -9.02
C TYR A 31 -6.68 8.99 -8.98
N ASP A 32 -7.02 10.26 -9.28
CA ASP A 32 -8.41 10.75 -9.34
C ASP A 32 -9.25 9.87 -10.29
N ARG A 33 -8.74 9.58 -11.49
CA ARG A 33 -9.42 8.74 -12.50
C ARG A 33 -9.55 7.28 -12.06
N HIS A 34 -8.47 6.71 -11.53
CA HIS A 34 -8.43 5.33 -11.04
C HIS A 34 -9.40 5.07 -9.89
N PHE A 35 -9.45 5.95 -8.88
CA PHE A 35 -10.40 5.83 -7.77
C PHE A 35 -11.84 6.16 -8.17
N SER A 36 -12.05 6.86 -9.30
CA SER A 36 -13.37 7.01 -9.93
C SER A 36 -13.83 5.75 -10.68
N GLY A 37 -13.03 4.68 -10.69
CA GLY A 37 -13.34 3.40 -11.33
C GLY A 37 -12.96 3.32 -12.81
N GLU A 38 -12.35 4.36 -13.38
CA GLU A 38 -11.93 4.39 -14.78
C GLU A 38 -10.75 3.42 -15.02
N ASP A 39 -10.76 2.71 -16.16
CA ASP A 39 -9.56 1.98 -16.60
C ASP A 39 -8.54 2.95 -17.20
N ILE A 40 -7.62 3.42 -16.34
CA ILE A 40 -6.50 4.27 -16.76
C ILE A 40 -5.45 3.53 -17.61
N SER A 41 -5.47 2.19 -17.65
CA SER A 41 -4.50 1.37 -18.38
C SER A 41 -4.87 1.09 -19.83
N GLY A 42 -6.15 1.20 -20.18
CA GLY A 42 -6.68 0.80 -21.49
C GLY A 42 -6.42 -0.67 -21.83
N GLY A 43 -6.37 -1.53 -20.80
CA GLY A 43 -5.99 -2.94 -20.92
C GLY A 43 -4.51 -3.22 -21.20
N SER A 44 -3.60 -2.25 -21.09
CA SER A 44 -2.17 -2.46 -21.34
C SER A 44 -1.35 -2.60 -20.06
N ASP A 45 -0.73 -3.76 -19.83
CA ASP A 45 0.21 -3.96 -18.70
C ASP A 45 1.42 -3.01 -18.76
N SER A 46 1.79 -2.58 -19.98
CA SER A 46 2.85 -1.59 -20.20
C SER A 46 2.54 -0.20 -19.66
N PHE A 47 1.28 0.09 -19.28
CA PHE A 47 0.87 1.34 -18.62
C PHE A 47 1.28 1.40 -17.13
N TRP A 48 1.44 0.26 -16.46
CA TRP A 48 1.90 0.24 -15.06
C TRP A 48 3.41 0.47 -14.99
N ASN A 49 4.13 0.01 -16.01
CA ASN A 49 5.33 0.68 -16.45
C ASN A 49 5.01 2.10 -16.93
N GLU A 50 5.90 3.08 -16.72
CA GLU A 50 5.64 4.50 -17.01
C GLU A 50 4.61 5.19 -16.07
N PHE A 51 3.65 4.46 -15.49
CA PHE A 51 2.96 4.89 -14.26
C PHE A 51 3.94 4.91 -13.09
N PHE A 52 4.63 3.80 -12.79
CA PHE A 52 5.60 3.74 -11.69
C PHE A 52 6.91 4.52 -11.95
N LEU A 53 7.10 5.11 -13.13
CA LEU A 53 8.14 6.15 -13.31
C LEU A 53 7.72 7.50 -12.71
N LEU A 54 6.42 7.75 -12.56
CA LEU A 54 5.92 8.96 -11.92
C LEU A 54 6.14 8.87 -10.41
N ARG A 55 6.61 9.96 -9.82
CA ARG A 55 6.83 10.07 -8.38
C ARG A 55 5.53 9.75 -7.62
N ALA A 56 5.60 8.84 -6.65
CA ALA A 56 4.45 8.55 -5.81
C ALA A 56 4.05 9.77 -4.96
N ASN A 57 2.84 10.31 -5.17
CA ASN A 57 2.32 11.41 -4.34
C ASN A 57 1.65 10.87 -3.07
N VAL A 58 2.49 10.48 -2.11
CA VAL A 58 2.11 9.97 -0.77
C VAL A 58 1.12 10.91 -0.06
N ARG A 59 1.32 12.23 -0.16
CA ARG A 59 0.46 13.23 0.48
C ARG A 59 -0.96 13.23 -0.08
N TYR A 60 -1.09 13.14 -1.40
CA TYR A 60 -2.40 13.03 -2.04
C TYR A 60 -3.08 11.72 -1.65
N LEU A 61 -2.37 10.59 -1.68
CA LEU A 61 -2.94 9.30 -1.29
C LEU A 61 -3.43 9.32 0.16
N GLN A 62 -2.60 9.78 1.09
CA GLN A 62 -2.99 9.90 2.50
C GLN A 62 -4.22 10.82 2.67
N ALA A 63 -4.20 12.02 2.07
CA ALA A 63 -5.35 12.93 2.10
C ALA A 63 -6.59 12.36 1.39
N HIS A 64 -6.45 11.42 0.46
CA HIS A 64 -7.59 10.72 -0.15
C HIS A 64 -8.29 9.83 0.86
N PHE A 65 -7.55 8.94 1.54
CA PHE A 65 -8.10 8.09 2.59
C PHE A 65 -8.62 8.87 3.81
N GLU A 66 -7.95 9.96 4.21
CA GLU A 66 -8.38 10.82 5.32
C GLU A 66 -9.70 11.58 5.06
N ARG A 67 -10.05 11.83 3.78
CA ARG A 67 -11.29 12.51 3.39
C ARG A 67 -12.47 11.57 3.19
N CYS A 68 -12.21 10.31 2.88
CA CYS A 68 -13.26 9.36 2.53
C CYS A 68 -13.83 8.67 3.77
N ALA A 69 -15.16 8.58 3.83
CA ALA A 69 -15.83 7.71 4.78
C ALA A 69 -15.62 6.24 4.42
N TRP A 70 -15.82 5.35 5.39
CA TRP A 70 -15.66 3.91 5.18
C TRP A 70 -16.46 3.37 3.99
N ASP A 71 -17.73 3.77 3.86
CA ASP A 71 -18.62 3.28 2.81
C ASP A 71 -18.19 3.77 1.40
N GLU A 72 -17.54 4.94 1.32
CA GLU A 72 -16.95 5.45 0.08
C GLU A 72 -15.70 4.66 -0.32
N LEU A 73 -14.82 4.32 0.65
CA LEU A 73 -13.68 3.43 0.43
C LEU A 73 -14.12 2.01 0.07
N ALA A 74 -15.21 1.52 0.67
CA ALA A 74 -15.81 0.23 0.33
C ALA A 74 -16.29 0.19 -1.14
N CYS A 75 -16.85 1.28 -1.66
CA CYS A 75 -17.16 1.42 -3.08
C CYS A 75 -15.90 1.43 -3.97
N GLN A 76 -14.80 2.00 -3.48
CA GLN A 76 -13.50 2.06 -4.20
C GLN A 76 -12.64 0.79 -4.06
N LYS A 77 -13.07 -0.20 -3.27
CA LYS A 77 -12.40 -1.50 -3.02
C LYS A 77 -11.82 -2.17 -4.28
N PRO A 78 -12.51 -2.24 -5.45
CA PRO A 78 -11.92 -2.81 -6.67
C PRO A 78 -10.72 -2.00 -7.20
N ALA A 79 -10.78 -0.67 -7.13
CA ALA A 79 -9.69 0.21 -7.55
C ALA A 79 -8.50 0.12 -6.58
N ILE A 80 -8.75 0.17 -5.26
CA ILE A 80 -7.70 0.04 -4.24
C ILE A 80 -6.95 -1.29 -4.42
N ARG A 81 -7.66 -2.41 -4.55
CA ARG A 81 -7.10 -3.75 -4.82
C ARG A 81 -6.28 -3.80 -6.11
N ARG A 82 -6.78 -3.21 -7.21
CA ARG A 82 -6.05 -3.17 -8.49
C ARG A 82 -4.72 -2.42 -8.36
N LEU A 83 -4.72 -1.26 -7.72
CA LEU A 83 -3.48 -0.48 -7.50
C LEU A 83 -2.51 -1.22 -6.56
N PHE A 84 -3.01 -1.82 -5.48
CA PHE A 84 -2.21 -2.65 -4.57
C PHE A 84 -1.53 -3.81 -5.32
N GLY A 85 -2.28 -4.53 -6.16
CA GLY A 85 -1.78 -5.62 -7.00
C GLY A 85 -0.69 -5.16 -7.97
N HIS A 86 -0.89 -4.08 -8.72
CA HIS A 86 0.14 -3.61 -9.65
C HIS A 86 1.41 -3.10 -8.95
N CYS A 87 1.33 -2.65 -7.69
CA CYS A 87 2.53 -2.29 -6.94
C CYS A 87 3.45 -3.47 -6.59
N THR A 88 3.01 -4.73 -6.67
CA THR A 88 3.91 -5.88 -6.46
C THR A 88 4.76 -6.19 -7.69
N ALA A 89 4.31 -5.82 -8.89
CA ALA A 89 4.97 -6.12 -10.16
C ALA A 89 6.38 -5.48 -10.30
N PRO A 90 6.62 -4.22 -9.93
CA PRO A 90 7.98 -3.66 -9.93
C PRO A 90 8.95 -4.39 -8.98
N LEU A 91 8.45 -5.00 -7.90
CA LEU A 91 9.26 -5.72 -6.91
C LEU A 91 9.76 -7.09 -7.43
N GLN A 92 9.27 -7.55 -8.58
CA GLN A 92 9.70 -8.80 -9.20
C GLN A 92 11.00 -8.64 -10.01
N ASN A 93 11.25 -7.43 -10.53
CA ASN A 93 12.36 -7.15 -11.44
C ASN A 93 13.67 -7.00 -10.66
N HIS A 94 14.54 -8.01 -10.73
CA HIS A 94 15.84 -8.01 -10.09
C HIS A 94 16.98 -8.09 -11.13
N PRO A 95 18.06 -7.26 -11.06
CA PRO A 95 18.36 -6.24 -10.05
C PRO A 95 17.75 -4.85 -10.32
N ALA A 96 17.53 -4.10 -9.24
CA ALA A 96 16.96 -2.76 -9.25
C ALA A 96 17.96 -1.68 -9.74
N MET A 97 18.17 -1.62 -11.06
CA MET A 97 19.04 -0.62 -11.70
C MET A 97 18.28 0.34 -12.60
N GLY A 98 18.84 1.54 -12.80
CA GLY A 98 18.29 2.55 -13.70
C GLY A 98 16.83 2.89 -13.40
N GLN A 99 15.95 2.62 -14.36
CA GLN A 99 14.51 2.89 -14.23
C GLN A 99 13.78 1.91 -13.30
N ASP A 100 14.21 0.65 -13.16
CA ASP A 100 13.54 -0.32 -12.29
C ASP A 100 13.66 0.07 -10.81
N ALA A 101 14.78 0.68 -10.43
CA ALA A 101 14.96 1.30 -9.12
C ALA A 101 13.89 2.38 -8.81
N ILE A 102 13.57 3.21 -9.82
CA ILE A 102 12.54 4.25 -9.70
C ILE A 102 11.16 3.62 -9.56
N ARG A 103 10.86 2.61 -10.39
CA ARG A 103 9.59 1.87 -10.37
C ARG A 103 9.35 1.22 -9.01
N GLN A 104 10.35 0.54 -8.45
CA GLN A 104 10.30 -0.06 -7.12
C GLN A 104 10.10 0.97 -6.01
N ALA A 105 10.87 2.08 -6.03
CA ALA A 105 10.73 3.12 -5.01
C ALA A 105 9.32 3.72 -4.99
N ASN A 106 8.74 4.03 -6.15
CA ASN A 106 7.38 4.57 -6.24
C ASN A 106 6.31 3.53 -5.87
N ALA A 107 6.50 2.26 -6.22
CA ALA A 107 5.59 1.17 -5.85
C ALA A 107 5.58 0.91 -4.34
N LEU A 108 6.75 0.86 -3.69
CA LEU A 108 6.87 0.71 -2.23
C LEU A 108 6.22 1.89 -1.48
N GLN A 109 6.43 3.12 -1.96
CA GLN A 109 5.79 4.32 -1.39
C GLN A 109 4.26 4.29 -1.56
N THR A 110 3.78 3.81 -2.71
CA THR A 110 2.35 3.65 -2.97
C THR A 110 1.74 2.58 -2.06
N LEU A 111 2.36 1.40 -1.93
CA LEU A 111 1.95 0.34 -0.98
C LEU A 111 1.87 0.86 0.46
N ALA A 112 2.91 1.54 0.94
CA ALA A 112 2.92 2.10 2.28
C ALA A 112 1.78 3.12 2.50
N SER A 113 1.47 3.92 1.47
CA SER A 113 0.36 4.87 1.51
C SER A 113 -1.01 4.17 1.54
N LEU A 114 -1.20 3.12 0.74
CA LEU A 114 -2.43 2.33 0.72
C LEU A 114 -2.68 1.62 2.05
N ILE A 115 -1.65 0.97 2.62
CA ILE A 115 -1.78 0.26 3.90
C ILE A 115 -2.09 1.25 5.03
N ARG A 116 -1.35 2.38 5.14
CA ARG A 116 -1.65 3.42 6.13
C ARG A 116 -3.06 3.97 5.95
N GLY A 117 -3.44 4.34 4.73
CA GLY A 117 -4.75 4.90 4.44
C GLY A 117 -5.89 3.94 4.80
N ALA A 118 -5.77 2.67 4.39
CA ALA A 118 -6.77 1.65 4.67
C ALA A 118 -6.96 1.44 6.18
N PHE A 119 -5.88 1.31 6.97
CA PHE A 119 -5.99 1.10 8.42
C PHE A 119 -6.25 2.39 9.23
N SER A 120 -6.06 3.57 8.66
CA SER A 120 -6.41 4.85 9.31
C SER A 120 -7.92 5.15 9.27
N CYS A 121 -8.68 4.51 8.37
CA CYS A 121 -10.12 4.66 8.31
C CYS A 121 -10.81 3.56 9.16
N PRO A 122 -11.48 3.89 10.28
CA PRO A 122 -12.16 2.89 11.10
C PRO A 122 -13.39 2.32 10.36
N PRO A 123 -13.60 0.99 10.36
CA PRO A 123 -14.79 0.38 9.77
C PRO A 123 -16.09 0.82 10.44
N THR A 124 -17.19 0.85 9.68
CA THR A 124 -18.52 0.94 10.29
C THR A 124 -18.80 -0.32 11.12
N ALA A 125 -19.63 -0.19 12.16
CA ALA A 125 -20.03 -1.33 12.99
C ALA A 125 -20.71 -2.43 12.17
N VAL A 126 -21.40 -2.07 11.08
CA VAL A 126 -21.99 -3.01 10.12
C VAL A 126 -20.90 -3.79 9.39
N ALA A 127 -19.91 -3.12 8.79
CA ALA A 127 -18.81 -3.79 8.09
C ALA A 127 -17.95 -4.69 9.01
N ALA A 128 -17.76 -4.29 10.27
CA ALA A 128 -17.11 -5.12 11.28
C ALA A 128 -17.96 -6.37 11.62
N ALA A 129 -19.29 -6.23 11.76
CA ALA A 129 -20.21 -7.33 12.00
C ALA A 129 -20.32 -8.29 10.81
N GLU A 130 -20.34 -7.77 9.57
CA GLU A 130 -20.33 -8.58 8.35
C GLU A 130 -19.06 -9.43 8.24
N ALA A 131 -17.89 -8.83 8.49
CA ALA A 131 -16.61 -9.54 8.46
C ALA A 131 -16.54 -10.67 9.52
N ALA A 132 -17.12 -10.45 10.71
CA ALA A 132 -17.29 -11.47 11.73
C ALA A 132 -18.33 -12.54 11.34
N ALA A 133 -19.43 -12.17 10.68
CA ALA A 133 -20.49 -13.08 10.27
C ALA A 133 -20.04 -14.06 9.17
N VAL A 134 -19.14 -13.64 8.27
CA VAL A 134 -18.52 -14.55 7.26
C VAL A 134 -17.77 -15.70 7.93
N VAL A 135 -17.22 -15.52 9.14
CA VAL A 135 -16.54 -16.57 9.92
C VAL A 135 -17.56 -17.50 10.63
N GLY A 136 -18.81 -17.06 10.81
CA GLY A 136 -19.88 -17.83 11.47
C GLY A 136 -20.80 -18.63 10.55
N GLY A 137 -20.59 -18.60 9.23
CA GLY A 137 -21.51 -19.13 8.21
C GLY A 137 -21.60 -20.67 8.07
N GLY A 138 -21.05 -21.46 8.99
CA GLY A 138 -21.02 -22.92 8.94
C GLY A 138 -22.31 -23.60 9.40
N GLY A 139 -23.43 -23.36 8.69
CA GLY A 139 -24.78 -23.72 9.14
C GLY A 139 -25.55 -24.70 8.26
N VAL A 140 -25.06 -25.93 8.06
CA VAL A 140 -25.88 -27.06 7.57
C VAL A 140 -25.68 -28.27 8.47
N SER A 141 -26.76 -28.70 9.13
CA SER A 141 -26.76 -29.83 10.07
C SER A 141 -27.02 -31.15 9.34
N VAL A 142 -26.03 -32.05 9.30
CA VAL A 142 -26.24 -33.48 9.01
C VAL A 142 -25.31 -34.36 9.86
N ASN A 143 -25.91 -35.00 10.87
CA ASN A 143 -25.56 -36.26 11.54
C ASN A 143 -24.18 -36.49 12.20
N VAL A 144 -24.29 -37.05 13.40
CA VAL A 144 -23.25 -37.56 14.29
C VAL A 144 -22.53 -38.78 13.71
N GLY A 145 -21.19 -38.76 13.68
CA GLY A 145 -20.36 -39.91 13.38
C GLY A 145 -18.87 -39.55 13.30
N ASP A 146 -18.08 -40.12 14.21
CA ASP A 146 -16.62 -40.06 14.35
C ASP A 146 -15.94 -38.69 14.57
N VAL A 147 -15.07 -38.66 15.59
CA VAL A 147 -14.33 -37.48 16.05
C VAL A 147 -12.93 -37.51 15.48
N ASP A 148 -12.74 -36.93 14.29
CA ASP A 148 -11.41 -36.56 13.83
C ASP A 148 -10.99 -35.24 14.49
N GLU A 149 -10.06 -35.32 15.45
CA GLU A 149 -9.39 -34.17 16.08
C GLU A 149 -8.44 -33.46 15.08
N GLN A 150 -8.98 -32.88 14.00
CA GLN A 150 -8.20 -32.10 13.06
C GLN A 150 -9.00 -31.01 12.32
N GLN A 151 -9.93 -30.34 13.02
CA GLN A 151 -10.50 -29.05 12.60
C GLN A 151 -10.14 -27.93 13.58
N MET A 152 -8.84 -27.69 13.74
CA MET A 152 -8.35 -26.37 14.16
C MET A 152 -8.27 -25.47 12.92
N ASP A 153 -9.42 -25.25 12.28
CA ASP A 153 -9.52 -24.32 11.14
C ASP A 153 -9.08 -22.95 11.65
N SER A 154 -7.98 -22.46 11.08
CA SER A 154 -7.27 -21.30 11.61
C SER A 154 -8.06 -20.06 11.25
N GLN A 155 -9.00 -19.69 12.13
CA GLN A 155 -9.91 -18.56 11.98
C GLN A 155 -9.10 -17.29 11.66
N ARG A 156 -8.97 -17.01 10.36
CA ARG A 156 -8.25 -15.86 9.86
C ARG A 156 -8.95 -14.60 10.37
N PRO A 157 -8.20 -13.58 10.81
CA PRO A 157 -8.78 -12.27 11.08
C PRO A 157 -9.21 -11.67 9.73
N ASN A 158 -10.46 -11.95 9.32
CA ASN A 158 -11.18 -11.20 8.30
C ASN A 158 -11.35 -9.77 8.83
N HIS A 159 -10.33 -8.95 8.61
CA HIS A 159 -10.30 -7.56 9.06
C HIS A 159 -10.82 -6.68 7.90
N PRO A 160 -11.84 -5.83 8.11
CA PRO A 160 -12.45 -5.06 7.02
C PRO A 160 -11.42 -4.24 6.21
N ASN A 161 -10.38 -3.72 6.89
CA ASN A 161 -9.32 -2.93 6.28
C ASN A 161 -8.34 -3.76 5.41
N LEU A 162 -8.16 -5.06 5.70
CA LEU A 162 -7.47 -5.97 4.77
C LEU A 162 -8.31 -6.20 3.52
N ASP A 163 -9.62 -6.33 3.72
CA ASP A 163 -10.59 -6.53 2.65
C ASP A 163 -10.57 -5.38 1.62
N LEU A 164 -10.30 -4.13 2.05
CA LEU A 164 -10.07 -3.00 1.15
C LEU A 164 -8.84 -3.18 0.24
N LEU A 165 -7.79 -3.85 0.75
CA LEU A 165 -6.49 -3.99 0.08
C LEU A 165 -6.40 -5.23 -0.82
N MET A 166 -7.02 -6.34 -0.42
CA MET A 166 -6.92 -7.64 -1.11
C MET A 166 -8.21 -8.48 -0.98
N PRO A 167 -8.44 -9.45 -1.89
CA PRO A 167 -9.50 -10.46 -1.71
C PRO A 167 -9.24 -11.35 -0.49
N PRO A 168 -10.22 -11.67 0.36
CA PRO A 168 -9.99 -12.50 1.56
C PRO A 168 -9.55 -13.92 1.21
N ASN A 169 -10.05 -14.47 0.09
CA ASN A 169 -9.68 -15.81 -0.39
C ASN A 169 -8.18 -15.90 -0.70
N ASP A 170 -7.64 -14.88 -1.37
CA ASP A 170 -6.26 -14.84 -1.87
C ASP A 170 -5.29 -14.08 -0.96
N ALA A 171 -5.79 -13.47 0.12
CA ALA A 171 -5.05 -12.58 1.01
C ALA A 171 -3.74 -13.20 1.52
N GLU A 172 -3.78 -14.46 1.92
CA GLU A 172 -2.59 -15.18 2.39
C GLU A 172 -1.54 -15.33 1.28
N SER A 173 -1.94 -15.74 0.06
CA SER A 173 -1.03 -15.89 -1.07
C SER A 173 -0.41 -14.54 -1.46
N ILE A 174 -1.22 -13.48 -1.52
CA ILE A 174 -0.78 -12.11 -1.82
C ILE A 174 0.21 -11.60 -0.75
N MET A 175 -0.06 -11.86 0.54
CA MET A 175 0.82 -11.45 1.63
C MET A 175 2.12 -12.25 1.67
N GLN A 176 2.07 -13.57 1.44
CA GLN A 176 3.27 -14.40 1.32
C GLN A 176 4.15 -13.97 0.14
N ASP A 177 3.54 -13.67 -1.02
CA ASP A 177 4.24 -13.17 -2.20
C ASP A 177 4.91 -11.80 -1.96
N LEU A 178 4.18 -10.84 -1.39
CA LEU A 178 4.71 -9.53 -1.03
C LEU A 178 5.89 -9.67 -0.04
N LEU A 179 5.73 -10.46 1.03
CA LEU A 179 6.78 -10.67 2.02
C LEU A 179 7.98 -11.41 1.43
N HIS A 180 7.79 -12.36 0.52
CA HIS A 180 8.89 -13.02 -0.20
C HIS A 180 9.67 -12.03 -1.07
N ARG A 181 8.98 -11.13 -1.80
CA ARG A 181 9.64 -10.09 -2.62
C ARG A 181 10.41 -9.08 -1.77
N LEU A 182 9.87 -8.69 -0.61
CA LEU A 182 10.59 -7.86 0.36
C LEU A 182 11.81 -8.61 0.93
N ALA A 183 11.71 -9.92 1.17
CA ALA A 183 12.85 -10.74 1.58
C ALA A 183 13.98 -10.73 0.55
N CYS A 184 13.66 -10.95 -0.73
CA CYS A 184 14.62 -10.87 -1.83
C CYS A 184 15.23 -9.47 -1.95
N CYS A 185 14.40 -8.42 -1.97
CA CYS A 185 14.82 -7.02 -2.03
C CYS A 185 15.80 -6.61 -0.91
N LEU A 186 15.58 -7.11 0.32
CA LEU A 186 16.47 -6.87 1.46
C LEU A 186 17.70 -7.77 1.44
N SER A 187 17.63 -8.93 0.77
CA SER A 187 18.68 -9.95 0.74
C SER A 187 19.71 -9.79 -0.36
N ASP A 188 19.37 -9.10 -1.44
CA ASP A 188 20.29 -8.91 -2.55
C ASP A 188 21.20 -7.68 -2.34
N ASP A 189 22.51 -7.87 -2.45
CA ASP A 189 23.52 -6.83 -2.25
C ASP A 189 23.54 -5.77 -3.36
N VAL A 190 23.01 -6.07 -4.55
CA VAL A 190 22.92 -5.17 -5.70
C VAL A 190 21.79 -4.14 -5.53
N VAL A 191 20.77 -4.44 -4.73
CA VAL A 191 19.66 -3.51 -4.48
C VAL A 191 20.12 -2.30 -3.67
N GLN A 192 19.85 -1.12 -4.22
CA GLN A 192 20.28 0.16 -3.67
C GLN A 192 19.69 0.42 -2.28
N LEU A 193 20.51 0.99 -1.37
CA LEU A 193 20.13 1.27 0.01
C LEU A 193 18.82 2.06 0.18
N PRO A 194 18.47 3.08 -0.65
CA PRO A 194 17.18 3.76 -0.53
C PRO A 194 15.96 2.85 -0.76
N ILE A 195 16.08 1.83 -1.62
CA ILE A 195 15.00 0.86 -1.88
C ILE A 195 14.86 -0.07 -0.67
N LYS A 196 15.98 -0.55 -0.11
CA LYS A 196 16.00 -1.33 1.15
C LYS A 196 15.36 -0.57 2.31
N ALA A 197 15.64 0.73 2.44
CA ALA A 197 15.01 1.59 3.44
C ALA A 197 13.49 1.73 3.22
N LEU A 198 13.02 1.82 1.97
CA LEU A 198 11.58 1.85 1.66
C LEU A 198 10.91 0.50 1.94
N ALA A 199 11.58 -0.63 1.67
CA ALA A 199 11.10 -1.96 2.02
C ALA A 199 10.99 -2.15 3.55
N ILE A 200 11.98 -1.68 4.32
CA ILE A 200 11.90 -1.65 5.80
C ILE A 200 10.74 -0.76 6.27
N ASN A 201 10.58 0.44 5.70
CA ASN A 201 9.46 1.33 6.06
C ASN A 201 8.09 0.70 5.73
N LEU A 202 7.99 -0.14 4.69
CA LEU A 202 6.77 -0.90 4.39
C LEU A 202 6.52 -1.99 5.45
N LEU A 203 7.55 -2.75 5.86
CA LEU A 203 7.44 -3.74 6.94
C LEU A 203 7.05 -3.10 8.28
N VAL A 204 7.65 -1.95 8.63
CA VAL A 204 7.28 -1.18 9.83
C VAL A 204 5.83 -0.69 9.71
N THR A 205 5.45 -0.13 8.56
CA THR A 205 4.07 0.31 8.28
C THR A 205 3.06 -0.83 8.45
N MET A 206 3.42 -2.04 8.02
CA MET A 206 2.61 -3.23 8.23
C MET A 206 2.55 -3.63 9.71
N ALA A 207 3.67 -3.60 10.44
CA ALA A 207 3.71 -3.93 11.88
C ALA A 207 2.95 -2.92 12.76
N THR A 208 2.88 -1.65 12.35
CA THR A 208 2.21 -0.56 13.07
C THR A 208 0.92 -0.08 12.40
N ALA A 209 0.30 -0.90 11.55
CA ALA A 209 -0.88 -0.49 10.77
C ALA A 209 -2.07 -0.11 11.67
N CYS A 210 -2.27 -0.87 12.75
CA CYS A 210 -3.18 -0.55 13.85
C CYS A 210 -2.60 -1.09 15.17
N ASP A 211 -3.38 -1.06 16.25
CA ASP A 211 -2.97 -1.58 17.57
C ASP A 211 -2.36 -2.98 17.48
N LEU A 212 -1.21 -3.15 18.14
CA LEU A 212 -0.36 -4.34 18.01
C LEU A 212 -1.09 -5.67 18.32
N GLN A 213 -2.08 -5.62 19.22
CA GLN A 213 -2.89 -6.77 19.62
C GLN A 213 -3.90 -7.23 18.56
N TYR A 214 -4.31 -6.33 17.66
CA TYR A 214 -5.36 -6.56 16.66
C TYR A 214 -4.84 -6.52 15.23
N ASN A 215 -3.55 -6.25 15.03
CA ASN A 215 -2.98 -6.05 13.70
C ASN A 215 -2.82 -7.36 12.92
N PRO A 216 -3.64 -7.61 11.88
CA PRO A 216 -3.59 -8.86 11.13
C PRO A 216 -2.34 -8.92 10.21
N MET A 217 -1.77 -7.77 9.82
CA MET A 217 -0.49 -7.72 9.10
C MET A 217 0.67 -8.19 9.98
N LEU A 218 0.59 -7.99 11.30
CA LEU A 218 1.58 -8.51 12.24
C LEU A 218 1.56 -10.04 12.29
N SER A 219 0.39 -10.66 12.21
CA SER A 219 0.26 -12.12 12.11
C SER A 219 1.02 -12.65 10.88
N TYR A 220 0.78 -12.07 9.69
CA TYR A 220 1.53 -12.44 8.48
C TYR A 220 3.06 -12.20 8.60
N LEU A 221 3.47 -11.11 9.26
CA LEU A 221 4.89 -10.82 9.49
C LEU A 221 5.56 -11.85 10.41
N VAL A 222 4.90 -12.24 11.51
CA VAL A 222 5.41 -13.21 12.50
C VAL A 222 5.42 -14.63 11.94
N SER A 223 4.39 -15.02 11.17
CA SER A 223 4.34 -16.30 10.47
C SER A 223 5.37 -16.40 9.35
N SER A 224 5.82 -15.27 8.79
CA SER A 224 6.87 -15.24 7.78
C SER A 224 8.25 -15.41 8.39
N ARG A 225 9.10 -16.21 7.73
CA ARG A 225 10.52 -16.37 8.06
C ARG A 225 11.34 -15.06 7.92
N MET A 226 10.70 -13.98 7.49
CA MET A 226 11.23 -12.62 7.38
C MET A 226 11.78 -12.03 8.68
N VAL A 227 11.23 -12.40 9.84
CA VAL A 227 11.57 -11.74 11.12
C VAL A 227 13.08 -11.80 11.41
N ASN A 228 13.72 -12.97 11.24
CA ASN A 228 15.14 -13.12 11.53
C ASN A 228 16.06 -12.32 10.58
N PRO A 229 15.94 -12.43 9.23
CA PRO A 229 16.73 -11.59 8.32
C PRO A 229 16.50 -10.08 8.50
N CYS A 230 15.27 -9.66 8.82
CA CYS A 230 14.96 -8.26 9.06
C CYS A 230 15.55 -7.76 10.38
N LEU A 231 15.45 -8.51 11.48
CA LEU A 231 16.07 -8.14 12.76
C LEU A 231 17.59 -8.08 12.64
N VAL A 232 18.23 -9.05 11.97
CA VAL A 232 19.68 -9.04 11.72
C VAL A 232 20.08 -7.82 10.89
N LYS A 233 19.30 -7.44 9.87
CA LYS A 233 19.61 -6.25 9.05
C LYS A 233 19.27 -4.92 9.71
N LEU A 234 18.28 -4.88 10.59
CA LEU A 234 18.00 -3.71 11.41
C LEU A 234 19.14 -3.49 12.41
N ALA A 235 19.64 -4.54 13.07
CA ALA A 235 20.81 -4.47 13.93
C ALA A 235 22.06 -4.00 13.16
N VAL A 236 22.36 -4.61 12.01
CA VAL A 236 23.50 -4.22 11.16
C VAL A 236 23.35 -2.80 10.61
N LEU A 237 22.14 -2.32 10.32
CA LEU A 237 21.92 -0.93 9.89
C LEU A 237 22.14 0.06 11.04
N ASP A 238 21.75 -0.30 12.27
CA ASP A 238 21.98 0.53 13.46
C ASP A 238 23.48 0.66 13.75
N ASP A 239 24.23 -0.45 13.72
CA ASP A 239 25.70 -0.46 13.84
C ASP A 239 26.38 0.44 12.77
N ASN A 240 25.92 0.38 11.52
CA ASN A 240 26.44 1.21 10.43
C ASN A 240 25.99 2.69 10.50
N LEU A 241 24.89 2.99 11.19
CA LEU A 241 24.46 4.36 11.47
C LEU A 241 25.29 4.98 12.60
N VAL A 242 25.59 4.22 13.66
CA VAL A 242 26.48 4.65 14.76
C VAL A 242 27.91 4.92 14.26
N LEU A 243 28.44 4.07 13.37
CA LEU A 243 29.80 4.21 12.83
C LEU A 243 29.97 5.34 11.79
N ASN A 244 28.89 5.92 11.25
CA ASN A 244 28.95 7.09 10.35
C ASN A 244 28.77 8.44 11.07
N VAL A 245 28.75 8.45 12.41
CA VAL A 245 28.61 9.66 13.24
C VAL A 245 29.86 9.86 14.15
N SER A 246 30.96 9.16 13.85
CA SER A 246 32.27 9.28 14.53
C SER A 246 33.34 9.87 13.62
#